data_AF-X1FCS9-F1
#
_entry.id   AF-X1FCS9-F1
#
_cell.length_a   1.000
_cell.length_b   1.000
_cell.length_c   1.000
_cell.angle_alpha   90.00
_cell.angle_beta   90.00
_cell.angle_gamma   90.00
#
_symmetry.space_group_name_H-M   'P 1'
#
loop_
_entity.id
_entity.type
_entity.pdbx_description
1 polymer ?
#
loop_
_entity_poly.entity_id
_entity_poly.type
_entity_poly.pdbx_seq_one_letter_code
_entity_poly.pdbx_strand_id
1 'polypeptide(L)'
;MAPITIARRRHWIRRIVAIAAIAAVVAIGVSYLLIKVRVWRAPYPSLGKDICWKIGCREEAYNFDVVVPGRIYRSCRPDERFFRYVREKYGIRHVIMLNAADANRLPAPPIELGMERHLFRWFAEVVPPREELRRVLDILDSNEPVLIHCWAGADRTGYAVAA
;
A
#
# COMPACT_ATOMS: atom_id res chain seq x y z
N MET A 1 53.29 -14.05 20.98
CA MET A 1 52.03 -13.32 20.69
C MET A 1 51.57 -12.65 21.99
N ALA A 2 51.59 -11.32 22.08
CA ALA A 2 51.17 -10.62 23.31
C ALA A 2 49.63 -10.69 23.47
N PRO A 3 49.10 -10.94 24.68
CA PRO A 3 47.66 -11.06 24.90
C PRO A 3 47.00 -9.69 24.68
N ILE A 4 45.96 -9.65 23.85
CA ILE A 4 45.15 -8.44 23.64
C ILE A 4 44.51 -8.08 24.99
N THR A 5 44.88 -6.94 25.55
CA THR A 5 44.34 -6.48 26.83
C THR A 5 42.81 -6.32 26.74
N ILE A 6 42.10 -6.69 27.81
CA ILE A 6 40.63 -6.63 27.89
C ILE A 6 40.10 -5.23 27.53
N ALA A 7 40.86 -4.17 27.85
CA ALA A 7 40.57 -2.79 27.49
C ALA A 7 40.59 -2.55 25.96
N ARG A 8 41.60 -3.09 25.26
CA ARG A 8 41.69 -3.00 23.78
C ARG A 8 40.53 -3.75 23.13
N ARG A 9 40.13 -4.92 23.67
CA ARG A 9 38.97 -5.70 23.19
C ARG A 9 37.64 -4.93 23.38
N ARG A 10 37.44 -4.29 24.53
CA ARG A 10 36.25 -3.43 24.79
C ARG A 10 36.18 -2.21 23.86
N HIS A 11 37.31 -1.60 23.52
CA HIS A 11 37.35 -0.47 22.59
C HIS A 11 36.93 -0.87 21.17
N TRP A 12 37.42 -2.00 20.66
CA TRP A 12 37.02 -2.53 19.35
C TRP A 12 35.54 -2.90 19.29
N ILE A 13 35.01 -3.55 20.33
CA ILE A 13 33.57 -3.88 20.41
C ILE A 13 32.72 -2.62 20.34
N ARG A 14 33.07 -1.56 21.10
CA ARG A 14 32.34 -0.28 21.07
C ARG A 14 32.35 0.36 19.68
N ARG A 15 33.48 0.34 18.97
CA ARG A 15 33.57 0.90 17.61
C ARG A 15 32.75 0.09 16.61
N ILE A 16 32.79 -1.24 16.69
CA ILE A 16 31.96 -2.11 15.83
C ILE A 16 30.47 -1.85 16.07
N VAL A 17 30.05 -1.79 17.34
CA VAL A 17 28.65 -1.48 17.69
C VAL A 17 28.25 -0.09 17.19
N ALA A 18 29.10 0.92 17.35
CA ALA A 18 28.83 2.27 16.85
C ALA A 18 28.69 2.31 15.32
N ILE A 19 29.60 1.65 14.60
CA ILE A 19 29.53 1.57 13.13
C ILE A 19 28.26 0.84 12.69
N ALA A 20 27.92 -0.29 13.33
CA ALA A 20 26.71 -1.04 13.03
C ALA A 20 25.44 -0.20 13.29
N ALA A 21 25.41 0.57 14.37
CA ALA A 21 24.31 1.48 14.67
C ALA A 21 24.16 2.58 13.62
N ILE A 22 25.28 3.21 13.21
CA ILE A 22 25.27 4.23 12.13
C ILE A 22 24.78 3.63 10.82
N ALA A 23 25.31 2.46 10.43
CA ALA A 23 24.91 1.77 9.22
C ALA A 23 23.40 1.45 9.23
N ALA A 24 22.86 1.02 10.37
CA ALA A 24 21.43 0.77 10.52
C ALA A 24 20.60 2.05 10.36
N VAL A 25 21.01 3.16 10.98
CA VAL A 25 20.32 4.46 10.85
C VAL A 25 20.32 4.94 9.39
N VAL A 26 21.46 4.85 8.71
CA VAL A 26 21.56 5.21 7.28
C VAL A 26 20.65 4.31 6.44
N ALA A 27 20.69 2.99 6.66
CA ALA A 27 19.84 2.05 5.92
C ALA A 27 18.34 2.35 6.11
N ILE A 28 17.91 2.67 7.33
CA ILE A 28 16.53 3.06 7.63
C ILE A 28 16.18 4.38 6.93
N GLY A 29 17.06 5.39 7.01
CA GLY A 29 16.83 6.70 6.38
C GLY A 29 16.72 6.61 4.85
N VAL A 30 17.61 5.83 4.21
CA VAL A 30 17.55 5.57 2.77
C VAL A 30 16.28 4.81 2.40
N SER A 31 15.93 3.77 3.15
CA SER A 31 14.71 3.00 2.91
C SER A 31 13.45 3.87 3.02
N TYR A 32 13.37 4.71 4.06
CA TYR A 32 12.29 5.68 4.24
C TYR A 32 12.19 6.62 3.03
N LEU A 33 13.32 7.18 2.60
CA LEU A 33 13.36 8.07 1.44
C LEU A 33 12.87 7.36 0.17
N LEU A 34 13.37 6.15 -0.12
CA LEU A 34 13.01 5.39 -1.31
C LEU A 34 11.53 5.00 -1.35
N ILE A 35 10.94 4.68 -0.20
CA ILE A 35 9.49 4.43 -0.07
C ILE A 35 8.72 5.74 -0.34
N LYS A 36 9.14 6.83 0.28
CA LYS A 36 8.49 8.15 0.16
C LYS A 36 8.51 8.70 -1.26
N VAL A 37 9.63 8.52 -1.99
CA VAL A 37 9.72 8.91 -3.41
C VAL A 37 9.16 7.85 -4.36
N ARG A 38 8.49 6.81 -3.82
CA ARG A 38 7.83 5.72 -4.58
C ARG A 38 8.75 4.96 -5.55
N VAL A 39 10.07 5.05 -5.37
CA VAL A 39 11.05 4.22 -6.09
C VAL A 39 10.95 2.79 -5.60
N TRP A 40 10.75 2.62 -4.29
CA TRP A 40 10.50 1.33 -3.69
C TRP A 40 9.05 1.22 -3.25
N ARG A 41 8.37 0.16 -3.68
CA ARG A 41 7.02 -0.16 -3.18
C ARG A 41 7.18 -0.90 -1.87
N ALA A 42 6.43 -0.48 -0.84
CA ALA A 42 6.44 -1.16 0.44
C ALA A 42 6.17 -2.67 0.23
N PRO A 43 6.92 -3.56 0.90
CA PRO A 43 6.73 -4.97 0.70
C PRO A 43 5.31 -5.34 1.13
N TYR A 44 4.62 -6.11 0.28
CA TYR A 44 3.25 -6.59 0.49
C TYR A 44 2.98 -7.40 1.79
N PRO A 45 3.95 -7.95 2.56
CA PRO A 45 3.65 -8.58 3.84
C PRO A 45 3.14 -7.57 4.87
N SER A 46 2.36 -8.07 5.84
CA SER A 46 1.87 -7.31 6.99
C SER A 46 2.96 -6.52 7.71
N LEU A 47 4.14 -7.13 7.92
CA LEU A 47 5.28 -6.48 8.57
C LEU A 47 5.73 -5.20 7.84
N GLY A 48 5.71 -5.22 6.50
CA GLY A 48 6.02 -4.05 5.68
C GLY A 48 5.02 -2.91 5.90
N LYS A 49 3.73 -3.25 5.91
CA LYS A 49 2.64 -2.30 6.16
C LYS A 49 2.71 -1.69 7.55
N ASP A 50 3.00 -2.49 8.57
CA ASP A 50 3.11 -2.03 9.95
C ASP A 50 4.27 -1.05 10.15
N ILE A 51 5.43 -1.34 9.55
CA ILE A 51 6.59 -0.44 9.58
C ILE A 51 6.22 0.88 8.90
N CYS A 52 5.66 0.83 7.69
CA CYS A 52 5.25 2.02 6.95
C CYS A 52 4.26 2.88 7.75
N TRP A 53 3.33 2.25 8.47
CA TRP A 53 2.38 2.98 9.31
C TRP A 53 3.04 3.70 10.49
N LYS A 54 4.02 3.05 11.14
CA LYS A 54 4.76 3.61 12.27
C LYS A 54 5.63 4.80 11.87
N ILE A 55 6.18 4.77 10.66
CA ILE A 55 7.06 5.84 10.15
C ILE A 55 6.32 6.92 9.34
N GLY A 56 4.98 6.86 9.29
CA GLY A 56 4.15 7.87 8.62
C GLY A 56 3.93 7.68 7.12
N CYS A 57 4.49 6.64 6.51
CA CYS A 57 4.30 6.27 5.10
C CYS A 57 3.03 5.43 4.89
N ARG A 58 1.89 5.91 5.43
CA ARG A 58 0.64 5.12 5.51
C ARG A 58 0.07 4.81 4.13
N GLU A 59 0.17 5.73 3.18
CA GLU A 59 -0.41 5.62 1.83
C GLU A 59 0.47 4.79 0.91
N GLU A 60 1.78 4.95 1.04
CA GLU A 60 2.81 4.20 0.31
C GLU A 60 2.73 2.70 0.64
N ALA A 61 2.36 2.37 1.89
CA ALA A 61 2.11 1.00 2.32
C ALA A 61 1.01 0.28 1.49
N TYR A 62 0.12 1.06 0.87
CA TYR A 62 -1.02 0.58 0.12
C TYR A 62 -0.96 0.92 -1.36
N ASN A 63 0.20 1.37 -1.89
CA ASN A 63 0.29 1.87 -3.26
C ASN A 63 -0.85 2.86 -3.59
N PHE A 64 -1.19 3.69 -2.61
CA PHE A 64 -2.32 4.60 -2.69
C PHE A 64 -1.98 5.82 -3.54
N ASP A 65 -2.93 6.26 -4.34
CA ASP A 65 -2.80 7.51 -5.09
C ASP A 65 -4.13 8.23 -5.27
N VAL A 66 -4.02 9.55 -5.39
CA VAL A 66 -5.14 10.43 -5.75
C VAL A 66 -5.14 10.57 -7.27
N VAL A 67 -6.18 10.04 -7.92
CA VAL A 67 -6.35 10.17 -9.38
C VAL A 67 -7.06 11.48 -9.69
N VAL A 68 -8.20 11.72 -9.04
CA VAL A 68 -8.95 12.97 -9.11
C VAL A 68 -9.22 13.43 -7.67
N PRO A 69 -8.66 14.57 -7.23
CA PRO A 69 -8.84 15.07 -5.87
C PRO A 69 -10.30 15.17 -5.48
N GLY A 70 -10.65 14.64 -4.31
CA GLY A 70 -12.03 14.64 -3.80
C GLY A 70 -12.97 13.62 -4.46
N ARG A 71 -12.53 12.87 -5.47
CA ARG A 71 -13.41 11.99 -6.24
C ARG A 71 -12.85 10.58 -6.43
N ILE A 72 -11.72 10.44 -7.12
CA ILE A 72 -11.22 9.13 -7.56
C ILE A 72 -9.87 8.83 -6.91
N TYR A 73 -9.82 7.70 -6.22
CA TYR A 73 -8.63 7.22 -5.53
C TYR A 73 -8.31 5.79 -5.96
N ARG A 74 -7.04 5.41 -5.89
CA ARG A 74 -6.58 4.05 -6.18
C ARG A 74 -5.73 3.47 -5.07
N SER A 75 -5.70 2.16 -4.92
CA SER A 75 -4.77 1.46 -4.03
C SER A 75 -4.53 -0.01 -4.39
N CYS A 76 -3.56 -0.64 -3.74
CA CYS A 76 -3.49 -2.07 -3.55
C CYS A 76 -4.57 -2.54 -2.55
N ARG A 77 -4.65 -3.86 -2.30
CA ARG A 77 -5.64 -4.46 -1.40
C ARG A 77 -5.60 -3.80 0.00
N PRO A 78 -6.66 -3.05 0.37
CA PRO A 78 -6.79 -2.46 1.69
C PRO A 78 -7.00 -3.52 2.77
N ASP A 79 -6.65 -3.17 4.00
CA ASP A 79 -7.17 -3.82 5.20
C ASP A 79 -8.16 -2.88 5.91
N GLU A 80 -8.77 -3.35 6.98
CA GLU A 80 -9.76 -2.58 7.75
C GLU A 80 -9.19 -1.27 8.30
N ARG A 81 -7.92 -1.28 8.72
CA ARG A 81 -7.22 -0.09 9.23
C ARG A 81 -7.09 0.97 8.15
N PHE A 82 -6.71 0.56 6.93
CA PHE A 82 -6.59 1.48 5.81
C PHE A 82 -7.96 1.98 5.34
N PHE A 83 -8.99 1.12 5.34
CA PHE A 83 -10.35 1.52 5.02
C PHE A 83 -10.87 2.62 5.97
N ARG A 84 -10.63 2.51 7.29
CA ARG A 84 -10.94 3.60 8.24
C ARG A 84 -10.21 4.88 7.89
N TYR A 85 -8.89 4.77 7.69
CA TYR A 85 -8.04 5.92 7.38
C TYR A 85 -8.51 6.69 6.15
N VAL A 86 -8.81 5.98 5.05
CA VAL A 86 -9.22 6.65 3.81
C VAL A 86 -10.65 7.19 3.87
N ARG A 87 -11.55 6.54 4.61
CA ARG A 87 -12.89 7.06 4.88
C ARG A 87 -12.81 8.38 5.66
N GLU A 88 -12.06 8.40 6.76
CA GLU A 88 -11.92 9.58 7.62
C GLU A 88 -11.19 10.72 6.93
N LYS A 89 -10.11 10.42 6.21
CA LYS A 89 -9.25 11.43 5.59
C LYS A 89 -9.78 11.96 4.25
N TYR A 90 -10.35 11.09 3.42
CA TYR A 90 -10.74 11.41 2.04
C TYR A 90 -12.25 11.34 1.79
N GLY A 91 -13.05 10.97 2.80
CA GLY A 91 -14.51 10.88 2.68
C GLY A 91 -14.98 9.73 1.80
N ILE A 92 -14.17 8.68 1.60
CA ILE A 92 -14.49 7.57 0.70
C ILE A 92 -15.75 6.85 1.16
N ARG A 93 -16.72 6.72 0.25
CA ARG A 93 -18.01 6.05 0.47
C ARG A 93 -18.18 4.80 -0.38
N HIS A 94 -17.54 4.75 -1.55
CA HIS A 94 -17.65 3.62 -2.48
C HIS A 94 -16.29 2.94 -2.66
N VAL A 95 -16.31 1.63 -2.78
CA VAL A 95 -15.12 0.81 -2.99
C VAL A 95 -15.36 -0.10 -4.19
N ILE A 96 -14.54 0.07 -5.23
CA ILE A 96 -14.51 -0.81 -6.40
C ILE A 96 -13.41 -1.86 -6.18
N MET A 97 -13.80 -3.13 -6.08
CA MET A 97 -12.89 -4.26 -6.00
C MET A 97 -12.81 -4.96 -7.36
N LEU A 98 -11.67 -4.80 -8.05
CA LEU A 98 -11.47 -5.34 -9.40
C LEU A 98 -11.06 -6.82 -9.45
N ASN A 99 -10.68 -7.41 -8.32
CA ASN A 99 -10.18 -8.79 -8.24
C ASN A 99 -11.13 -9.74 -7.51
N ALA A 100 -12.45 -9.55 -7.63
CA ALA A 100 -13.44 -10.37 -6.93
C ALA A 100 -13.39 -11.86 -7.34
N ALA A 101 -12.81 -12.20 -8.50
CA ALA A 101 -12.55 -13.58 -8.89
C ALA A 101 -11.66 -14.34 -7.87
N ASP A 102 -10.80 -13.61 -7.15
CA ASP A 102 -9.87 -14.17 -6.17
C ASP A 102 -10.47 -14.25 -4.75
N ALA A 103 -11.72 -13.79 -4.55
CA ALA A 103 -12.32 -13.62 -3.23
C ALA A 103 -12.43 -14.92 -2.42
N ASN A 104 -12.55 -16.08 -3.08
CA ASN A 104 -12.58 -17.38 -2.39
C ASN A 104 -11.20 -17.83 -1.88
N ARG A 105 -10.12 -17.41 -2.57
CA ARG A 105 -8.75 -17.75 -2.18
C ARG A 105 -8.21 -16.77 -1.14
N LEU A 106 -8.58 -15.50 -1.27
CA LEU A 106 -8.10 -14.41 -0.45
C LEU A 106 -9.29 -13.50 -0.11
N PRO A 107 -10.10 -13.88 0.89
CA PRO A 107 -11.30 -13.13 1.25
C PRO A 107 -10.97 -11.67 1.52
N ALA A 108 -11.76 -10.78 0.91
CA ALA A 108 -11.70 -9.36 1.21
C ALA A 108 -11.93 -9.17 2.72
N PRO A 109 -11.23 -8.22 3.38
CA PRO A 109 -11.56 -7.90 4.76
C PRO A 109 -13.03 -7.50 4.83
N PRO A 110 -13.76 -7.86 5.89
CA PRO A 110 -15.08 -7.31 6.13
C PRO A 110 -14.96 -5.78 6.18
N ILE A 111 -15.80 -5.09 5.43
CA ILE A 111 -15.90 -3.63 5.49
C ILE A 111 -17.02 -3.30 6.47
N GLU A 112 -16.71 -3.17 7.74
CA GLU A 112 -17.69 -2.82 8.79
C GLU A 112 -17.98 -1.31 8.86
N LEU A 113 -17.67 -0.58 7.79
CA LEU A 113 -17.61 0.89 7.80
C LEU A 113 -18.72 1.56 6.98
N GLY A 114 -19.75 0.83 6.56
CA GLY A 114 -20.87 1.38 5.79
C GLY A 114 -20.47 1.96 4.43
N MET A 115 -19.34 1.52 3.87
CA MET A 115 -18.95 1.85 2.50
C MET A 115 -19.60 0.85 1.53
N GLU A 116 -20.14 1.37 0.42
CA GLU A 116 -20.74 0.55 -0.63
C GLU A 116 -19.65 -0.16 -1.45
N ARG A 117 -19.88 -1.44 -1.80
CA ARG A 117 -18.92 -2.26 -2.53
C ARG A 117 -19.44 -2.62 -3.91
N HIS A 118 -18.60 -2.35 -4.91
CA HIS A 118 -18.81 -2.77 -6.29
C HIS A 118 -17.79 -3.84 -6.64
N LEU A 119 -18.26 -5.05 -6.96
CA LEU A 119 -17.41 -6.22 -7.13
C LEU A 119 -17.28 -6.59 -8.61
N PHE A 120 -16.05 -6.63 -9.10
CA PHE A 120 -15.71 -6.95 -10.48
C PHE A 120 -14.74 -8.13 -10.53
N ARG A 121 -14.95 -9.06 -11.46
CA ARG A 121 -14.16 -10.29 -11.60
C ARG A 121 -13.09 -10.16 -12.68
N TRP A 122 -12.22 -9.16 -12.58
CA TRP A 122 -11.15 -8.93 -13.57
C TRP A 122 -9.87 -9.71 -13.23
N PHE A 123 -9.17 -10.14 -14.27
CA PHE A 123 -7.84 -10.74 -14.20
C PHE A 123 -6.78 -9.70 -14.59
N ALA A 124 -5.52 -9.88 -14.18
CA ALA A 124 -4.49 -8.86 -14.42
C ALA A 124 -4.03 -8.83 -15.88
N GLU A 125 -4.09 -9.97 -16.56
CA GLU A 125 -3.58 -10.22 -17.90
C GLU A 125 -4.65 -10.11 -18.99
N VAL A 126 -5.92 -9.92 -18.60
CA VAL A 126 -7.07 -9.97 -19.51
C VAL A 126 -7.80 -8.63 -19.49
N VAL A 127 -8.03 -8.07 -20.67
CA VAL A 127 -8.84 -6.86 -20.84
C VAL A 127 -10.29 -7.19 -20.43
N PRO A 128 -10.91 -6.40 -19.54
CA PRO A 128 -12.29 -6.63 -19.15
C PRO A 128 -13.25 -6.40 -20.33
N PRO A 129 -14.40 -7.10 -20.36
CA PRO A 129 -15.46 -6.83 -21.32
C PRO A 129 -15.87 -5.35 -21.31
N ARG A 130 -16.29 -4.83 -22.47
CA ARG A 130 -16.64 -3.41 -22.62
C ARG A 130 -17.77 -2.99 -21.68
N GLU A 131 -18.71 -3.89 -21.45
CA GLU A 131 -19.86 -3.69 -20.58
C GLU A 131 -19.42 -3.57 -19.11
N GLU A 132 -18.46 -4.39 -18.68
CA GLU A 132 -17.86 -4.33 -17.35
C GLU A 132 -17.13 -3.01 -17.14
N LEU A 133 -16.35 -2.59 -18.14
CA LEU A 133 -15.65 -1.30 -18.10
C LEU A 133 -16.64 -0.14 -18.00
N ARG A 134 -17.73 -0.18 -18.78
CA ARG A 134 -18.78 0.84 -18.73
C ARG A 134 -19.40 0.97 -17.34
N ARG A 135 -19.68 -0.16 -16.68
CA ARG A 135 -20.20 -0.15 -15.29
C ARG A 135 -19.22 0.48 -14.30
N VAL A 136 -17.91 0.27 -14.48
CA VAL A 136 -16.90 0.96 -13.65
C VAL A 136 -16.97 2.46 -13.91
N LEU A 137 -16.97 2.90 -15.18
CA LEU A 137 -17.05 4.31 -15.54
C LEU A 137 -18.32 5.00 -15.00
N ASP A 138 -19.47 4.35 -15.09
CA ASP A 138 -20.74 4.86 -14.55
C ASP A 138 -20.64 5.16 -13.02
N ILE A 139 -19.87 4.35 -12.27
CA ILE A 139 -19.61 4.60 -10.84
C ILE A 139 -18.64 5.77 -10.66
N LEU A 140 -17.61 5.90 -11.50
CA LEU A 140 -16.65 7.02 -11.42
C LEU A 140 -17.32 8.38 -11.75
N ASP A 141 -18.37 8.34 -12.56
CA ASP A 141 -19.16 9.52 -12.96
C ASP A 141 -20.18 9.97 -11.90
N SER A 142 -20.44 9.18 -10.86
CA SER A 142 -21.45 9.50 -9.81
C SER A 142 -21.09 10.70 -8.92
N ASN A 143 -19.91 11.30 -9.11
CA ASN A 143 -19.32 12.37 -8.29
C ASN A 143 -19.08 12.00 -6.81
N GLU A 144 -19.34 10.77 -6.39
CA GLU A 144 -19.10 10.33 -5.02
C GLU A 144 -17.65 9.85 -4.83
N PRO A 145 -17.00 10.14 -3.68
CA PRO A 145 -15.63 9.69 -3.43
C PRO A 145 -15.50 8.15 -3.44
N VAL A 146 -14.69 7.64 -4.37
CA VAL A 146 -14.53 6.21 -4.65
C VAL A 146 -13.08 5.74 -4.57
N LEU A 147 -12.86 4.61 -3.92
CA LEU A 147 -11.58 3.90 -3.91
C LEU A 147 -11.63 2.70 -4.86
N ILE A 148 -10.74 2.68 -5.84
CA ILE A 148 -10.56 1.53 -6.73
C ILE A 148 -9.35 0.72 -6.27
N HIS A 149 -9.51 -0.59 -6.09
CA HIS A 149 -8.40 -1.46 -5.77
C HIS A 149 -8.42 -2.79 -6.51
N CYS A 150 -7.25 -3.40 -6.62
CA CYS A 150 -7.09 -4.80 -6.98
C CYS A 150 -6.20 -5.50 -5.94
N TRP A 151 -5.27 -6.37 -6.37
CA TRP A 151 -4.26 -6.92 -5.47
C TRP A 151 -3.10 -5.93 -5.24
N ALA A 152 -2.38 -5.58 -6.31
CA ALA A 152 -1.20 -4.73 -6.27
C ALA A 152 -1.50 -3.22 -6.40
N GLY A 153 -2.66 -2.86 -6.95
CA GLY A 153 -2.99 -1.47 -7.31
C GLY A 153 -2.18 -0.94 -8.49
N ALA A 154 -1.66 -1.82 -9.35
CA ALA A 154 -0.83 -1.45 -10.50
C ALA A 154 -1.51 -1.78 -11.84
N ASP A 155 -1.95 -3.02 -12.03
CA ASP A 155 -2.43 -3.50 -13.34
C ASP A 155 -3.90 -3.12 -13.57
N ARG A 156 -4.84 -3.93 -13.07
CA ARG A 156 -6.31 -3.73 -13.20
C ARG A 156 -6.75 -2.32 -12.81
N THR A 157 -6.19 -1.80 -11.72
CA THR A 157 -6.49 -0.45 -11.25
C THR A 157 -5.95 0.61 -12.20
N GLY A 158 -4.79 0.39 -12.83
CA GLY A 158 -4.27 1.26 -13.88
C GLY A 158 -5.19 1.32 -15.10
N TYR A 159 -5.66 0.17 -15.57
CA TYR A 159 -6.64 0.12 -16.66
C TYR A 159 -7.93 0.87 -16.32
N ALA A 160 -8.47 0.66 -15.12
CA ALA A 160 -9.73 1.27 -14.70
C ALA A 160 -9.69 2.80 -14.61
N VAL A 161 -8.55 3.38 -14.22
CA VAL A 161 -8.41 4.84 -14.03
C VAL A 161 -7.91 5.59 -15.26
N ALA A 162 -7.40 4.86 -16.26
CA ALA A 162 -6.90 5.43 -17.51
C ALA A 162 -7.92 5.35 -18.66
N ALA A 163 -8.97 4.56 -18.50
CA ALA A 163 -10.08 4.43 -19.44
C ALA A 163 -11.00 5.65 -19.39
#